data_AF-A0A9C9L0G9-F1
#
_entry.id   AF-A0A9C9L0G9-F1
#
_cell.length_a   1.000
_cell.length_b   1.000
_cell.length_c   1.000
_cell.angle_alpha   90.00
_cell.angle_beta   90.00
_cell.angle_gamma   90.00
#
_symmetry.space_group_name_H-M   'P 1'
#
loop_
_entity.id
_entity.type
_entity.pdbx_description
1 polymer ?
#
loop_
_entity_poly.entity_id
_entity_poly.type
_entity_poly.pdbx_seq_one_letter_code
_entity_poly.pdbx_strand_id
1 'polypeptide(L)'
;MIIISVGGIFIVGLIFLVSITGTLILLYLTLWLADFSALLAAHEVKLTVFIVAVLIMDLLSLFYAYIIYKIFAETSRNLKNKKALEAFVLKEEYQYGDVLLPAGTKITRYDPYDSTGDKERASRLTGLISAEFPSPIKVASVWASAIETDGLLRLSRNQRISGVFCRTNQMVRFHVPSVGYNDTRDPEIKQGEPDVRLMTAQWVFWECEAIRK
;
A
#
# COMPACT_ATOMS: atom_id res chain seq x y z
N MET A 1 1.14 0.47 14.26
CA MET A 1 0.44 -0.12 15.41
C MET A 1 -0.97 -0.50 14.96
N ILE A 2 -1.30 -1.78 15.04
CA ILE A 2 -2.47 -2.41 14.40
C ILE A 2 -3.67 -2.25 15.33
N ILE A 3 -4.65 -1.42 14.98
CA ILE A 3 -5.96 -1.33 15.67
C ILE A 3 -7.09 -1.87 14.77
N ILE A 4 -6.78 -2.39 13.58
CA ILE A 4 -7.76 -2.94 12.65
C ILE A 4 -7.47 -4.45 12.47
N SER A 5 -8.34 -5.37 12.86
CA SER A 5 -9.62 -5.23 13.54
C SER A 5 -10.02 -6.60 14.10
N VAL A 6 -9.81 -6.84 15.40
CA VAL A 6 -10.59 -7.83 16.16
C VAL A 6 -12.09 -7.57 15.89
N GLY A 7 -12.47 -6.30 15.72
CA GLY A 7 -13.81 -5.87 15.35
C GLY A 7 -14.35 -6.48 14.06
N GLY A 8 -13.55 -6.75 13.02
CA GLY A 8 -14.05 -7.34 11.76
C GLY A 8 -14.51 -8.78 11.95
N ILE A 9 -13.69 -9.59 12.63
CA ILE A 9 -14.04 -10.97 13.01
C ILE A 9 -15.18 -10.95 14.04
N PHE A 10 -15.17 -9.98 14.97
CA PHE A 10 -16.20 -9.82 15.98
C PHE A 10 -17.56 -9.44 15.37
N ILE A 11 -17.60 -8.59 14.33
CA ILE A 11 -18.82 -8.20 13.62
C ILE A 11 -19.39 -9.39 12.85
N VAL A 12 -18.55 -10.15 12.14
CA VAL A 12 -19.01 -11.38 11.45
C VAL A 12 -19.51 -12.41 12.47
N GLY A 13 -18.79 -12.58 13.59
CA GLY A 13 -19.22 -13.42 14.69
C GLY A 13 -20.53 -12.97 15.33
N LEU A 14 -20.74 -11.66 15.50
CA LEU A 14 -21.98 -11.08 16.04
C LEU A 14 -23.16 -11.28 15.11
N ILE A 15 -22.98 -11.08 13.80
CA ILE A 15 -24.03 -11.36 12.80
C ILE A 15 -24.43 -12.84 12.85
N PHE A 16 -23.45 -13.73 12.99
CA PHE A 16 -23.69 -15.17 13.12
C PHE A 16 -24.41 -15.52 14.43
N LEU A 17 -23.99 -14.92 15.56
CA LEU A 17 -24.63 -15.10 16.87
C LEU A 17 -26.07 -14.59 16.86
N VAL A 18 -26.33 -13.43 16.24
CA VAL A 18 -27.68 -12.87 16.10
C VAL A 18 -28.54 -13.70 15.14
N SER A 19 -27.98 -14.25 14.06
CA SER A 19 -28.69 -15.16 13.17
C SER A 19 -29.08 -16.45 13.92
N ILE A 20 -28.13 -17.11 14.57
CA ILE A 20 -28.37 -18.36 15.31
C ILE A 20 -29.31 -18.14 16.49
N THR A 21 -29.12 -17.07 17.27
CA THR A 21 -30.04 -16.77 18.37
C THR A 21 -31.43 -16.41 17.84
N GLY A 22 -31.52 -15.69 16.72
CA GLY A 22 -32.79 -15.42 16.03
C GLY A 22 -33.51 -16.70 15.59
N THR A 23 -32.79 -17.65 15.01
CA THR A 23 -33.36 -18.94 14.56
C THR A 23 -33.74 -19.83 15.74
N LEU A 24 -32.94 -19.89 16.80
CA LEU A 24 -33.25 -20.63 18.02
C LEU A 24 -34.45 -20.03 18.77
N ILE A 25 -34.57 -18.70 18.85
CA ILE A 25 -35.71 -18.02 19.47
C ILE A 25 -36.98 -18.29 18.67
N LEU A 26 -36.92 -18.24 17.33
CA LEU A 26 -38.06 -18.56 16.47
C LEU A 26 -38.47 -20.03 16.58
N LEU A 27 -37.50 -20.95 16.64
CA LEU A 27 -37.76 -22.39 16.80
C LEU A 27 -38.32 -22.71 18.20
N TYR A 28 -37.86 -22.01 19.23
CA TYR A 28 -38.44 -22.09 20.57
C TYR A 28 -39.88 -21.56 20.59
N LEU A 29 -40.14 -20.42 19.94
CA LEU A 29 -41.49 -19.85 19.83
C LEU A 29 -42.45 -20.77 19.07
N THR A 30 -42.00 -21.43 17.99
CA THR A 30 -42.85 -22.36 17.25
C THR A 30 -43.11 -23.65 18.02
N LEU A 31 -42.13 -24.17 18.78
CA LEU A 31 -42.33 -25.33 19.66
C LEU A 31 -43.20 -25.00 20.87
N TRP A 32 -43.05 -23.82 21.46
CA TRP A 32 -43.89 -23.36 22.57
C TRP A 32 -45.34 -23.11 22.11
N LEU A 33 -45.53 -22.60 20.89
CA LEU A 33 -46.85 -22.50 20.26
C LEU A 33 -47.40 -23.87 19.80
N ALA A 34 -46.54 -24.88 19.59
CA ALA A 34 -46.96 -26.24 19.25
C ALA A 34 -47.56 -26.99 20.46
N ASP A 35 -47.14 -26.68 21.69
CA ASP A 35 -47.87 -27.12 22.89
C ASP A 35 -49.29 -26.51 22.96
N PHE A 36 -49.52 -25.38 22.28
CA PHE A 36 -50.85 -24.79 22.07
C PHE A 36 -51.60 -25.41 20.87
N SER A 37 -50.93 -26.23 20.04
CA SER A 37 -51.42 -26.69 18.73
C SER A 37 -52.11 -28.05 18.73
N ALA A 38 -52.68 -28.49 19.86
CA ALA A 38 -53.81 -29.43 19.81
C ALA A 38 -54.99 -28.89 18.94
N LEU A 39 -54.96 -27.62 18.52
CA LEU A 39 -56.02 -26.93 17.80
C LEU A 39 -55.79 -26.73 16.27
N LEU A 40 -54.64 -27.08 15.67
CA LEU A 40 -54.34 -26.72 14.26
C LEU A 40 -53.71 -27.86 13.45
N ALA A 41 -54.48 -28.94 13.26
CA ALA A 41 -54.15 -30.11 12.43
C ALA A 41 -54.09 -29.85 10.90
N ALA A 42 -53.86 -28.61 10.45
CA ALA A 42 -53.80 -28.21 9.03
C ALA A 42 -52.47 -27.51 8.65
N HIS A 43 -51.46 -27.53 9.52
CA HIS A 43 -50.34 -26.58 9.49
C HIS A 43 -48.94 -27.18 9.22
N GLU A 44 -48.83 -28.49 8.95
CA GLU A 44 -47.52 -29.17 8.83
C GLU A 44 -46.67 -28.67 7.66
N VAL A 45 -47.27 -28.41 6.49
CA VAL A 45 -46.51 -27.98 5.30
C VAL A 45 -45.88 -26.59 5.48
N LYS A 46 -46.54 -25.68 6.22
CA LYS A 46 -46.06 -24.30 6.42
C LYS A 46 -44.83 -24.24 7.33
N LEU A 47 -44.76 -25.10 8.34
CA LEU A 47 -43.63 -25.17 9.27
C LEU A 47 -42.38 -25.72 8.56
N THR A 48 -42.53 -26.78 7.77
CA THR A 48 -41.40 -27.39 7.04
C THR A 48 -40.81 -26.43 6.02
N VAL A 49 -41.65 -25.69 5.29
CA VAL A 49 -41.19 -24.65 4.34
C VAL A 49 -40.44 -23.53 5.07
N PHE A 50 -40.91 -23.12 6.25
CA PHE A 50 -40.23 -22.09 7.05
C PHE A 50 -38.86 -22.55 7.55
N ILE A 51 -38.75 -23.78 8.07
CA ILE A 51 -37.48 -24.36 8.53
C ILE A 51 -36.49 -24.47 7.36
N VAL A 52 -36.95 -24.93 6.19
CA VAL A 52 -36.10 -25.01 4.99
C VAL A 52 -35.63 -23.62 4.55
N ALA A 53 -36.50 -22.60 4.59
CA ALA A 53 -36.12 -21.23 4.27
C ALA A 53 -35.06 -20.67 5.22
N VAL A 54 -35.17 -20.96 6.52
CA VAL A 54 -34.18 -20.58 7.53
C VAL A 54 -32.83 -21.26 7.27
N LEU A 55 -32.82 -22.57 7.02
CA LEU A 55 -31.59 -23.30 6.72
C LEU A 55 -30.90 -22.77 5.46
N ILE A 56 -31.66 -22.39 4.43
CA ILE A 56 -31.11 -21.77 3.21
C ILE A 56 -30.46 -20.41 3.53
N MET A 57 -31.09 -19.59 4.36
CA MET A 57 -30.56 -18.28 4.77
C MET A 57 -29.27 -18.41 5.60
N ASP A 58 -29.20 -19.38 6.51
CA ASP A 58 -28.00 -19.66 7.29
C ASP A 58 -26.85 -20.13 6.37
N LEU A 59 -27.15 -20.97 5.38
CA LEU A 59 -26.17 -21.46 4.42
C LEU A 59 -25.65 -20.35 3.50
N LEU A 60 -26.53 -19.42 3.08
CA LEU A 60 -26.16 -18.21 2.35
C LEU A 60 -25.27 -17.29 3.21
N SER A 61 -25.60 -17.10 4.49
CA SER A 61 -24.82 -16.30 5.42
C SER A 61 -23.38 -16.82 5.55
N LEU A 62 -23.21 -18.14 5.67
CA LEU A 62 -21.90 -18.79 5.72
C LEU A 62 -21.11 -18.61 4.42
N PHE A 63 -21.78 -18.69 3.26
CA PHE A 63 -21.16 -18.44 1.96
C PHE A 63 -20.66 -16.99 1.83
N TYR A 64 -21.48 -16.00 2.22
CA TYR A 64 -21.06 -14.59 2.20
C TYR A 64 -19.92 -14.31 3.18
N ALA A 65 -19.95 -14.89 4.38
CA ALA A 65 -18.87 -14.77 5.35
C ALA A 65 -17.53 -15.30 4.80
N TYR A 66 -17.57 -16.42 4.07
CA TYR A 66 -16.39 -16.98 3.40
C TYR A 66 -15.83 -16.04 2.32
N ILE A 67 -16.69 -15.43 1.50
CA ILE A 67 -16.26 -14.45 0.49
C ILE A 67 -15.60 -13.23 1.15
N ILE A 68 -16.23 -12.68 2.20
CA ILE A 68 -15.71 -11.51 2.93
C ILE A 68 -14.34 -11.85 3.55
N TYR A 69 -14.23 -13.02 4.18
CA TYR A 69 -12.96 -13.48 4.76
C TYR A 69 -11.85 -13.58 3.70
N LYS A 70 -12.16 -14.17 2.53
CA LYS A 70 -11.20 -14.31 1.43
C LYS A 70 -10.69 -12.94 0.94
N ILE A 71 -11.59 -11.98 0.74
CA ILE A 71 -11.25 -10.61 0.31
C ILE A 71 -10.38 -9.92 1.36
N PHE A 72 -10.73 -10.07 2.64
CA PHE A 72 -9.97 -9.44 3.73
C PHE A 72 -8.57 -10.03 3.85
N ALA A 73 -8.44 -11.36 3.75
CA ALA A 73 -7.15 -12.04 3.79
C ALA A 73 -6.24 -11.65 2.63
N GLU A 74 -6.80 -11.46 1.43
CA GLU A 74 -6.06 -10.94 0.28
C GLU A 74 -5.62 -9.48 0.49
N THR A 75 -6.51 -8.62 0.96
CA THR A 75 -6.22 -7.21 1.23
C THR A 75 -5.12 -7.03 2.28
N SER A 76 -5.16 -7.81 3.36
CA SER A 76 -4.13 -7.78 4.42
C SER A 76 -2.75 -8.21 3.89
N ARG A 77 -2.70 -9.22 3.01
CA ARG A 77 -1.47 -9.64 2.33
C ARG A 77 -0.93 -8.54 1.42
N ASN A 78 -1.78 -7.95 0.59
CA ASN A 78 -1.38 -6.88 -0.33
C ASN A 78 -0.88 -5.65 0.44
N LEU A 79 -1.55 -5.26 1.54
CA LEU A 79 -1.11 -4.15 2.37
C LEU A 79 0.27 -4.39 3.01
N LYS A 80 0.53 -5.62 3.49
CA LYS A 80 1.86 -5.98 4.02
C LYS A 80 2.93 -5.91 2.93
N ASN A 81 2.63 -6.42 1.74
CA ASN A 81 3.54 -6.37 0.61
C ASN A 81 3.83 -4.92 0.21
N LYS A 82 2.80 -4.08 0.05
CA LYS A 82 2.97 -2.65 -0.27
C LYS A 82 3.87 -1.94 0.73
N LYS A 83 3.61 -2.11 2.03
CA LYS A 83 4.46 -1.50 3.08
C LYS A 83 5.91 -1.96 3.02
N ALA A 84 6.15 -3.22 2.67
CA ALA A 84 7.51 -3.73 2.48
C ALA A 84 8.18 -3.17 1.22
N LEU A 85 7.42 -2.71 0.23
CA LEU A 85 7.91 -2.12 -1.01
C LEU A 85 7.94 -0.57 -0.98
N GLU A 86 7.29 0.06 0.00
CA GLU A 86 7.37 1.50 0.27
C GLU A 86 8.72 1.87 0.87
N ALA A 87 9.26 1.03 1.79
CA ALA A 87 10.53 1.26 2.43
C ALA A 87 11.39 -0.01 2.44
N PHE A 88 12.44 -0.03 1.63
CA PHE A 88 13.33 -1.20 1.50
C PHE A 88 14.78 -0.79 1.29
N VAL A 89 15.69 -1.76 1.42
CA VAL A 89 17.12 -1.59 1.17
C VAL A 89 17.50 -2.32 -0.10
N LEU A 90 18.20 -1.64 -1.01
CA LEU A 90 18.71 -2.22 -2.25
C LEU A 90 19.73 -3.32 -1.92
N LYS A 91 19.54 -4.51 -2.51
CA LYS A 91 20.46 -5.66 -2.32
C LYS A 91 21.68 -5.57 -3.22
N GLU A 92 21.51 -4.98 -4.38
CA GLU A 92 22.49 -4.90 -5.45
C GLU A 92 22.56 -3.45 -5.93
N GLU A 93 23.61 -3.13 -6.69
CA GLU A 93 23.72 -1.84 -7.33
C GLU A 93 22.60 -1.67 -8.37
N TYR A 94 22.04 -0.47 -8.47
CA TYR A 94 20.91 -0.20 -9.33
C TYR A 94 21.11 1.11 -10.10
N GLN A 95 21.02 1.05 -11.43
CA GLN A 95 21.12 2.22 -12.29
C GLN A 95 19.77 2.95 -12.31
N TYR A 96 19.71 4.17 -11.76
CA TYR A 96 18.52 5.01 -11.77
C TYR A 96 18.77 6.31 -12.52
N GLY A 97 18.31 6.37 -13.78
CA GLY A 97 18.68 7.46 -14.70
C GLY A 97 20.18 7.50 -14.90
N ASP A 98 20.79 8.65 -14.61
CA ASP A 98 22.24 8.88 -14.72
C ASP A 98 23.03 8.45 -13.47
N VAL A 99 22.36 8.05 -12.39
CA VAL A 99 22.99 7.78 -11.09
C VAL A 99 23.00 6.29 -10.80
N LEU A 100 24.18 5.76 -10.50
CA LEU A 100 24.34 4.40 -10.00
C LEU A 100 24.15 4.40 -8.47
N LEU A 101 23.08 3.77 -8.00
CA LEU A 101 22.77 3.61 -6.59
C LEU A 101 23.55 2.39 -6.04
N PRO A 102 24.35 2.56 -4.98
CA PRO A 102 25.09 1.44 -4.41
C PRO A 102 24.15 0.48 -3.65
N ALA A 103 24.56 -0.79 -3.58
CA ALA A 103 23.93 -1.77 -2.71
C ALA A 103 23.94 -1.28 -1.25
N GLY A 104 22.86 -1.52 -0.51
CA GLY A 104 22.66 -1.02 0.85
C GLY A 104 21.95 0.34 0.93
N THR A 105 21.61 0.95 -0.22
CA THR A 105 20.82 2.20 -0.26
C THR A 105 19.40 1.96 0.26
N LYS A 106 18.99 2.78 1.21
CA LYS A 106 17.64 2.75 1.79
C LYS A 106 16.71 3.63 0.96
N ILE A 107 15.77 2.99 0.30
CA ILE A 107 14.77 3.60 -0.57
C ILE A 107 13.48 3.82 0.21
N THR A 108 12.91 5.00 0.07
CA THR A 108 11.51 5.29 0.41
C THR A 108 10.80 5.73 -0.86
N ARG A 109 9.66 5.12 -1.17
CA ARG A 109 8.83 5.44 -2.33
C ARG A 109 7.35 5.38 -1.99
N TYR A 110 6.54 6.08 -2.77
CA TYR A 110 5.09 6.00 -2.74
C TYR A 110 4.54 6.03 -4.16
N ASP A 111 3.84 4.97 -4.54
CA ASP A 111 3.21 4.86 -5.85
C ASP A 111 1.70 4.59 -5.66
N PRO A 112 0.83 5.57 -5.96
CA PRO A 112 -0.61 5.42 -5.82
C PRO A 112 -1.22 4.42 -6.82
N TYR A 113 -0.49 4.06 -7.89
CA TYR A 113 -0.94 3.15 -8.93
C TYR A 113 -0.53 1.68 -8.67
N ASP A 114 0.27 1.42 -7.63
CA ASP A 114 0.65 0.06 -7.22
C ASP A 114 -0.49 -0.61 -6.43
N SER A 115 -1.41 -1.24 -7.15
CA SER A 115 -2.57 -1.94 -6.56
C SER A 115 -2.20 -3.30 -5.95
N THR A 116 -1.18 -3.98 -6.49
CA THR A 116 -0.88 -5.39 -6.20
C THR A 116 0.30 -5.58 -5.24
N GLY A 117 1.19 -4.60 -5.11
CA GLY A 117 2.43 -4.74 -4.33
C GLY A 117 3.37 -5.76 -4.97
N ASP A 118 3.54 -5.67 -6.29
CA ASP A 118 4.40 -6.57 -7.05
C ASP A 118 5.88 -6.22 -6.85
N LYS A 119 6.70 -7.24 -6.57
CA LYS A 119 8.14 -7.09 -6.32
C LYS A 119 8.89 -6.63 -7.55
N GLU A 120 8.46 -7.04 -8.75
CA GLU A 120 9.13 -6.63 -9.99
C GLU A 120 8.96 -5.14 -10.25
N ARG A 121 7.81 -4.56 -9.89
CA ARG A 121 7.56 -3.12 -10.08
C ARG A 121 8.38 -2.24 -9.14
N ALA A 122 8.63 -2.71 -7.91
CA ALA A 122 9.48 -1.99 -6.96
C ALA A 122 10.92 -1.81 -7.44
N SER A 123 11.39 -2.69 -8.34
CA SER A 123 12.71 -2.54 -8.96
C SER A 123 12.84 -1.28 -9.81
N ARG A 124 11.73 -0.76 -10.38
CA ARG A 124 11.76 0.41 -11.27
C ARG A 124 11.86 1.75 -10.52
N LEU A 125 11.83 1.73 -9.19
CA LEU A 125 11.88 2.93 -8.33
C LEU A 125 10.85 4.02 -8.70
N THR A 126 9.73 3.64 -9.35
CA THR A 126 8.61 4.55 -9.63
C THR A 126 8.07 5.11 -8.30
N GLY A 127 7.82 6.42 -8.27
CA GLY A 127 7.35 7.11 -7.07
C GLY A 127 8.43 7.27 -5.98
N LEU A 128 9.71 7.26 -6.35
CA LEU A 128 10.82 7.50 -5.42
C LEU A 128 10.56 8.80 -4.63
N ILE A 129 10.59 8.70 -3.30
CA ILE A 129 10.52 9.85 -2.38
C ILE A 129 11.93 10.24 -1.94
N SER A 130 12.71 9.24 -1.53
CA SER A 130 14.07 9.47 -1.05
C SER A 130 14.93 8.22 -1.20
N ALA A 131 16.23 8.40 -1.44
CA ALA A 131 17.23 7.35 -1.33
C ALA A 131 18.37 7.81 -0.41
N GLU A 132 18.60 7.08 0.68
CA GLU A 132 19.71 7.32 1.62
C GLU A 132 20.83 6.34 1.33
N PHE A 133 22.02 6.86 1.00
CA PHE A 133 23.14 6.05 0.56
C PHE A 133 23.95 5.54 1.76
N PRO A 134 24.44 4.29 1.74
CA PRO A 134 25.28 3.74 2.80
C PRO A 134 26.66 4.39 2.81
N SER A 135 27.13 4.84 1.64
CA SER A 135 28.36 5.60 1.47
C SER A 135 28.09 6.82 0.59
N PRO A 136 28.80 7.94 0.79
CA PRO A 136 28.63 9.13 -0.03
C PRO A 136 28.92 8.85 -1.51
N ILE A 137 28.03 9.29 -2.38
CA ILE A 137 28.19 9.20 -3.84
C ILE A 137 28.15 10.60 -4.48
N LYS A 138 28.60 10.69 -5.73
CA LYS A 138 28.59 11.95 -6.49
C LYS A 138 27.32 12.00 -7.35
N VAL A 139 26.47 12.99 -7.10
CA VAL A 139 25.21 13.23 -7.83
C VAL A 139 25.21 14.68 -8.32
N ALA A 140 24.96 14.92 -9.61
CA ALA A 140 25.03 16.26 -10.20
C ALA A 140 26.35 17.01 -9.89
N SER A 141 27.48 16.30 -9.91
CA SER A 141 28.81 16.78 -9.51
C SER A 141 29.00 17.14 -8.03
N VAL A 142 28.03 16.83 -7.16
CA VAL A 142 28.06 17.15 -5.72
C VAL A 142 28.12 15.86 -4.90
N TRP A 143 28.87 15.88 -3.80
CA TRP A 143 28.91 14.73 -2.89
C TRP A 143 27.70 14.74 -1.97
N ALA A 144 26.85 13.72 -2.13
CA ALA A 144 25.60 13.58 -1.41
C ALA A 144 25.55 12.29 -0.59
N SER A 145 24.84 12.33 0.53
CA SER A 145 24.52 11.18 1.38
C SER A 145 23.08 10.72 1.21
N ALA A 146 22.22 11.57 0.66
CA ALA A 146 20.85 11.21 0.30
C ALA A 146 20.34 12.07 -0.86
N ILE A 147 19.34 11.55 -1.57
CA ILE A 147 18.52 12.27 -2.54
C ILE A 147 17.07 12.21 -2.10
N GLU A 148 16.35 13.30 -2.28
CA GLU A 148 14.91 13.45 -2.06
C GLU A 148 14.25 13.90 -3.38
N THR A 149 12.92 13.88 -3.44
CA THR A 149 12.19 14.35 -4.62
C THR A 149 12.55 15.78 -4.99
N ASP A 150 12.23 16.16 -6.22
CA ASP A 150 12.31 17.54 -6.70
C ASP A 150 13.74 18.14 -6.69
N GLY A 151 14.75 17.28 -6.82
CA GLY A 151 16.16 17.70 -6.95
C GLY A 151 16.80 18.11 -5.63
N LEU A 152 16.26 17.66 -4.51
CA LEU A 152 16.82 17.90 -3.19
C LEU A 152 17.93 16.87 -2.88
N LEU A 153 19.13 17.35 -2.55
CA LEU A 153 20.28 16.52 -2.20
C LEU A 153 20.81 16.85 -0.81
N ARG A 154 21.00 15.84 0.03
CA ARG A 154 21.65 16.01 1.34
C ARG A 154 23.15 15.90 1.20
N LEU A 155 23.88 16.92 1.62
CA LEU A 155 25.34 16.95 1.48
C LEU A 155 26.03 16.03 2.48
N SER A 156 26.97 15.22 1.97
CA SER A 156 27.81 14.36 2.81
C SER A 156 29.04 15.08 3.38
N ARG A 157 29.43 16.22 2.78
CA ARG A 157 30.61 16.99 3.18
C ARG A 157 30.49 18.47 2.82
N ASN A 158 31.33 19.28 3.46
CA ASN A 158 31.51 20.69 3.10
C ASN A 158 32.07 20.78 1.68
N GLN A 159 31.45 21.58 0.82
CA GLN A 159 31.89 21.78 -0.55
C GLN A 159 31.40 23.10 -1.12
N ARG A 160 32.08 23.58 -2.16
CA ARG A 160 31.67 24.78 -2.90
C ARG A 160 30.91 24.37 -4.16
N ILE A 161 29.69 24.86 -4.31
CA ILE A 161 28.77 24.54 -5.42
C ILE A 161 28.39 25.86 -6.08
N SER A 162 28.70 26.02 -7.37
CA SER A 162 28.44 27.27 -8.11
C SER A 162 28.92 28.54 -7.37
N GLY A 163 30.09 28.46 -6.73
CA GLY A 163 30.67 29.57 -5.94
C GLY A 163 30.16 29.70 -4.50
N VAL A 164 29.03 29.08 -4.15
CA VAL A 164 28.44 29.10 -2.80
C VAL A 164 29.07 28.01 -1.92
N PHE A 165 29.45 28.36 -0.68
CA PHE A 165 29.99 27.38 0.27
C PHE A 165 28.85 26.73 1.07
N CYS A 166 28.66 25.43 0.88
CA CYS A 166 27.63 24.67 1.55
C CYS A 166 28.25 23.65 2.52
N ARG A 167 27.61 23.51 3.67
CA ARG A 167 28.09 22.69 4.78
C ARG A 167 27.53 21.28 4.70
N THR A 168 28.25 20.37 5.33
CA THR A 168 27.82 18.99 5.56
C THR A 168 26.44 18.97 6.21
N ASN A 169 25.60 18.01 5.80
CA ASN A 169 24.24 17.84 6.30
C ASN A 169 23.30 19.03 6.02
N GLN A 170 23.62 19.90 5.06
CA GLN A 170 22.65 20.82 4.47
C GLN A 170 21.93 20.14 3.29
N MET A 171 20.74 20.65 2.97
CA MET A 171 20.01 20.28 1.77
C MET A 171 20.40 21.23 0.66
N VAL A 172 20.67 20.70 -0.53
CA VAL A 172 20.90 21.49 -1.74
C VAL A 172 19.73 21.30 -2.65
N ARG A 173 19.15 22.41 -3.07
CA ARG A 173 18.06 22.42 -4.03
C ARG A 173 18.62 22.62 -5.43
N PHE A 174 18.34 21.64 -6.29
CA PHE A 174 18.52 21.78 -7.72
C PHE A 174 17.18 22.05 -8.38
N HIS A 175 17.18 22.97 -9.34
CA HIS A 175 16.09 23.05 -10.29
C HIS A 175 16.20 21.89 -11.26
N VAL A 176 15.22 20.99 -11.20
CA VAL A 176 15.08 19.86 -12.12
C VAL A 176 14.14 20.32 -13.23
N PRO A 177 14.63 20.48 -14.48
CA PRO A 177 13.74 20.78 -15.58
C PRO A 177 12.73 19.63 -15.73
N SER A 178 11.45 19.97 -15.81
CA SER A 178 10.42 18.99 -16.14
C SER A 178 10.72 18.44 -17.53
N VAL A 179 11.27 17.22 -17.60
CA VAL A 179 11.44 16.54 -18.88
C VAL A 179 10.03 16.32 -19.43
N GLY A 180 9.67 17.08 -20.47
CA GLY A 180 8.44 16.84 -21.20
C GLY A 180 8.42 15.38 -21.69
N TYR A 181 7.27 14.73 -21.56
CA TYR A 181 6.98 13.35 -21.95
C TYR A 181 7.16 13.12 -23.47
N ASN A 182 8.36 13.29 -24.00
CA ASN A 182 8.62 13.08 -25.42
C ASN A 182 10.05 12.61 -25.63
N ASP A 183 10.35 11.38 -25.21
CA ASP A 183 11.48 10.64 -25.75
C ASP A 183 10.99 9.25 -26.19
N THR A 184 10.80 9.10 -27.49
CA THR A 184 10.38 7.90 -28.22
C THR A 184 11.44 6.78 -28.24
N ARG A 185 12.30 6.71 -27.22
CA ARG A 185 13.44 5.79 -27.16
C ARG A 185 13.30 4.62 -26.19
N ASP A 186 12.13 4.40 -25.61
CA ASP A 186 11.87 3.20 -24.80
C ASP A 186 10.47 2.63 -25.15
N PRO A 187 10.37 1.52 -25.91
CA PRO A 187 9.10 1.03 -26.45
C PRO A 187 8.18 0.35 -25.41
N GLU A 188 8.41 0.52 -24.11
CA GLU A 188 7.63 -0.17 -23.06
C GLU A 188 7.11 0.73 -21.93
N ILE A 189 7.01 2.04 -22.15
CA ILE A 189 6.34 2.94 -21.20
C ILE A 189 4.83 2.91 -21.46
N LYS A 190 4.09 2.26 -20.56
CA LYS A 190 2.62 2.33 -20.57
C LYS A 190 2.18 3.77 -20.35
N GLN A 191 1.34 4.25 -21.27
CA GLN A 191 0.77 5.59 -21.25
C GLN A 191 0.04 5.84 -19.91
N GLY A 192 0.60 6.70 -19.06
CA GLY A 192 0.02 7.11 -17.77
C GLY A 192 0.91 6.97 -16.53
N GLU A 193 2.09 6.35 -16.61
CA GLU A 193 3.02 6.22 -15.47
C GLU A 193 4.17 7.25 -15.61
N PRO A 194 4.34 8.23 -14.70
CA PRO A 194 5.44 9.19 -14.78
C PRO A 194 6.76 8.51 -14.41
N ASP A 195 7.52 8.08 -15.42
CA ASP A 195 8.90 7.61 -15.27
C ASP A 195 9.84 8.82 -15.12
N VAL A 196 10.03 9.29 -13.88
CA VAL A 196 10.93 10.42 -13.57
C VAL A 196 12.33 9.87 -13.32
N ARG A 197 13.04 9.49 -14.39
CA ARG A 197 14.46 9.12 -14.27
C ARG A 197 15.31 10.36 -13.93
N LEU A 198 16.34 10.18 -13.09
CA LEU A 198 17.24 11.27 -12.71
C LEU A 198 18.18 11.64 -13.87
N MET A 199 17.90 12.76 -14.54
CA MET A 199 18.81 13.36 -15.54
C MET A 199 19.68 14.46 -14.90
N THR A 200 20.70 14.05 -14.15
CA THR A 200 21.48 14.97 -13.31
C THR A 200 22.31 15.98 -14.11
N ALA A 201 22.57 15.72 -15.39
CA ALA A 201 23.29 16.63 -16.26
C ALA A 201 22.53 17.96 -16.52
N GLN A 202 21.21 17.97 -16.35
CA GLN A 202 20.36 19.14 -16.61
C GLN A 202 20.06 19.96 -15.35
N TRP A 203 20.57 19.53 -14.20
CA TRP A 203 20.22 20.12 -12.92
C TRP A 203 20.97 21.43 -12.70
N VAL A 204 20.22 22.47 -12.36
CA VAL A 204 20.79 23.80 -12.08
C VAL A 204 20.76 24.06 -10.58
N PHE A 205 21.93 24.33 -10.00
CA PHE A 205 22.03 24.69 -8.59
C PHE A 205 21.23 25.94 -8.28
N TRP A 206 20.43 25.90 -7.21
CA TRP A 206 19.64 27.06 -6.77
C TRP A 206 20.14 27.61 -5.44
N GLU A 207 20.05 26.82 -4.37
CA GLU A 207 20.45 27.26 -3.03
C GLU A 207 20.79 26.09 -2.09
N CYS A 208 21.36 26.44 -0.93
CA CYS A 208 21.66 25.52 0.17
C CYS A 208 20.82 25.89 1.39
N GLU A 209 19.93 24.99 1.80
CA GLU A 209 19.01 25.13 2.93
C GLU A 209 19.47 24.33 4.15
N ALA A 210 19.12 24.80 5.34
CA ALA A 210 19.24 23.99 6.55
C ALA A 210 18.13 22.92 6.57
N ILE A 211 18.42 21.74 7.13
CA ILE A 211 17.39 20.70 7.32
C ILE A 211 16.29 21.27 8.23
N ARG A 212 15.07 21.40 7.71
CA ARG A 212 13.89 21.61 8.58
C ARG A 212 13.66 20.32 9.35
N LYS A 213 13.73 20.40 10.67
CA LYS A 213 13.32 19.33 11.58
C LYS A 213 11.80 19.27 11.70
#